data_AF-A0A350H9J1-F1
#
_entry.id   AF-A0A350H9J1-F1
#
_cell.length_a   1.000
_cell.length_b   1.000
_cell.length_c   1.000
_cell.angle_alpha   90.00
_cell.angle_beta   90.00
_cell.angle_gamma   90.00
#
_symmetry.space_group_name_H-M   'P 1'
#
loop_
_entity.id
_entity.type
_entity.pdbx_description
1 polymer ?
#
loop_
_entity_poly.entity_id
_entity_poly.type
_entity_poly.pdbx_seq_one_letter_code
_entity_poly.pdbx_strand_id
1 'polypeptide(L)'
;MNENKQVEILESVIKQMLNPIRNIPLYLIIESICGNKILEYDLSENEVLKKAKKLSSININKEGIKSVRPNEVGNYAEPFIIEAFESLGFSASIPITNEGGKRSAGYPDICQFKWQRFLY
;
A
#
# COMPACT_ATOMS: atom_id res chain seq x y z
N MET A 1 14.66 51.54 11.74
CA MET A 1 14.48 50.27 12.49
C MET A 1 15.85 49.63 12.59
N ASN A 2 16.27 49.15 13.77
CA ASN A 2 17.65 48.67 13.97
C ASN A 2 17.88 47.37 13.17
N GLU A 3 18.99 47.25 12.43
CA GLU A 3 19.26 46.10 11.54
C GLU A 3 19.17 44.76 12.28
N ASN A 4 19.68 44.71 13.52
CA ASN A 4 19.58 43.53 14.39
C ASN A 4 18.13 43.10 14.65
N LYS A 5 17.20 44.05 14.78
CA LYS A 5 15.77 43.76 15.00
C LYS A 5 15.11 43.19 13.74
N GLN A 6 15.58 43.56 12.55
CA GLN A 6 15.09 42.97 11.30
C GLN A 6 15.58 41.53 11.13
N VAL A 7 16.84 41.26 11.48
CA VAL A 7 17.41 39.90 11.47
C VAL A 7 16.65 38.98 12.44
N GLU A 8 16.41 39.44 13.67
CA GLU A 8 15.65 38.66 14.67
C GLU A 8 14.23 38.32 14.21
N ILE A 9 13.54 39.28 13.58
CA ILE A 9 12.21 39.05 13.00
C ILE A 9 12.29 37.99 11.90
N LEU A 10 13.24 38.10 10.97
CA LEU A 10 13.43 37.12 9.90
C LEU A 10 13.70 35.71 10.45
N GLU A 11 14.61 35.60 11.41
CA GLU A 11 14.94 34.31 12.04
C GLU A 11 13.72 33.70 12.73
N SER A 12 12.88 34.50 13.38
CA SER A 12 11.67 34.03 14.04
C SER A 12 10.64 33.47 13.04
N VAL A 13 10.49 34.14 11.89
CA VAL A 13 9.58 33.72 10.80
C VAL A 13 10.08 32.41 10.20
N ILE A 14 11.37 32.31 9.90
CA ILE A 14 11.98 31.08 9.35
C ILE A 14 11.82 29.93 10.34
N LYS A 15 12.06 30.14 11.64
CA LYS A 15 11.84 29.11 12.68
C LYS A 15 10.39 28.62 12.71
N GLN A 16 9.41 29.52 12.56
CA GLN A 16 8.00 29.12 12.47
C GLN A 16 7.69 28.33 11.20
N MET A 17 8.25 28.71 10.06
CA MET A 17 8.05 28.01 8.78
C MET A 17 8.72 26.63 8.75
N LEU A 18 9.84 26.47 9.45
CA LEU A 18 10.57 25.20 9.55
C LEU A 18 9.97 24.24 10.59
N ASN A 19 9.05 24.71 11.45
CA ASN A 19 8.38 23.83 12.38
C ASN A 19 7.53 22.82 11.58
N PRO A 20 7.81 21.51 11.71
CA PRO A 20 7.05 20.50 10.99
C PRO A 20 5.58 20.60 11.38
N ILE A 21 4.70 20.75 10.39
CA ILE A 21 3.27 20.72 10.62
C ILE A 21 2.91 19.30 11.08
N ARG A 22 2.33 19.20 12.28
CA ARG A 22 1.90 17.92 12.88
C ARG A 22 0.39 17.80 12.78
N ASN A 23 -0.10 16.57 12.93
CA ASN A 23 -1.53 16.25 12.96
C ASN A 23 -2.29 16.60 11.67
N ILE A 24 -1.62 16.56 10.51
CA ILE A 24 -2.30 16.64 9.22
C ILE A 24 -2.88 15.24 8.91
N PRO A 25 -4.17 15.14 8.55
CA PRO A 25 -4.75 13.87 8.10
C PRO A 25 -4.03 13.31 6.87
N LEU A 26 -3.71 12.01 6.90
CA LEU A 26 -2.99 11.34 5.82
C LEU A 26 -3.68 11.53 4.45
N TYR A 27 -5.01 11.47 4.40
CA TYR A 27 -5.75 11.63 3.15
C TYR A 27 -5.50 12.99 2.49
N LEU A 28 -5.33 14.06 3.27
CA LEU A 28 -5.04 15.39 2.75
C LEU A 28 -3.63 15.47 2.16
N ILE A 29 -2.66 14.80 2.81
CA ILE A 29 -1.29 14.70 2.30
C ILE A 29 -1.27 13.93 0.97
N ILE A 30 -1.93 12.78 0.89
CA ILE A 30 -1.98 11.99 -0.34
C ILE A 30 -2.71 12.75 -1.46
N GLU A 31 -3.82 13.41 -1.17
CA GLU A 31 -4.55 14.20 -2.16
C GLU A 31 -3.73 15.39 -2.67
N SER A 32 -3.02 16.09 -1.77
CA SER A 32 -2.18 17.23 -2.17
C SER A 32 -0.93 16.86 -2.98
N ILE A 33 -0.29 15.73 -2.68
CA ILE A 33 0.95 15.31 -3.36
C ILE A 33 0.63 14.55 -4.65
N CYS A 34 -0.37 13.67 -4.63
CA CYS A 34 -0.66 12.76 -5.72
C CYS A 34 -1.80 13.25 -6.62
N GLY A 35 -2.58 14.26 -6.20
CA GLY A 35 -3.78 14.70 -6.91
C GLY A 35 -4.93 13.67 -6.90
N ASN A 36 -4.84 12.65 -6.06
CA ASN A 36 -5.78 11.52 -6.02
C ASN A 36 -6.44 11.41 -4.65
N LYS A 37 -7.76 11.18 -4.63
CA LYS A 37 -8.53 10.99 -3.39
C LYS A 37 -8.33 9.59 -2.83
N ILE A 38 -8.15 9.49 -1.51
CA ILE A 38 -8.23 8.21 -0.80
C ILE A 38 -9.71 7.83 -0.71
N LEU A 39 -10.04 6.63 -1.20
CA LEU A 39 -11.37 6.06 -1.02
C LEU A 39 -11.46 5.45 0.38
N GLU A 40 -12.56 5.71 1.06
CA GLU A 40 -12.87 5.03 2.33
C GLU A 40 -13.11 3.55 2.05
N TYR A 41 -12.57 2.70 2.92
CA TYR A 41 -12.80 1.26 2.81
C TYR A 41 -14.26 0.96 3.16
N ASP A 42 -15.03 0.54 2.16
CA ASP A 42 -16.35 -0.03 2.41
C ASP A 42 -16.19 -1.49 2.88
N LEU A 43 -16.99 -1.88 3.87
CA LEU A 43 -16.90 -3.22 4.46
C LEU A 43 -17.52 -4.31 3.58
N SER A 44 -17.90 -4.01 2.32
CA SER A 44 -18.67 -4.94 1.48
C SER A 44 -17.88 -6.21 1.16
N GLU A 45 -16.55 -6.09 1.02
CA GLU A 45 -15.67 -7.20 0.67
C GLU A 45 -15.10 -7.93 1.89
N ASN A 46 -15.47 -7.54 3.11
CA ASN A 46 -14.88 -8.05 4.35
C ASN A 46 -14.98 -9.59 4.46
N GLU A 47 -16.10 -10.17 4.05
CA GLU A 47 -16.29 -11.62 4.08
C GLU A 47 -15.39 -12.36 3.06
N VAL A 48 -15.11 -11.74 1.91
CA VAL A 48 -14.16 -12.30 0.93
C VAL A 48 -12.75 -12.28 1.50
N LEU A 49 -12.32 -11.15 2.07
CA LEU A 49 -11.00 -11.01 2.69
C LEU A 49 -10.80 -12.01 3.83
N LYS A 50 -11.82 -12.20 4.69
CA LYS A 50 -11.78 -13.21 5.76
C LYS A 50 -11.62 -14.62 5.22
N LYS A 51 -12.35 -14.97 4.14
CA LYS A 51 -12.25 -16.29 3.49
C LYS A 51 -10.87 -16.49 2.88
N ALA A 52 -10.37 -15.51 2.12
CA ALA A 52 -9.05 -15.57 1.50
C ALA A 52 -7.95 -15.74 2.54
N LYS A 53 -7.99 -14.94 3.62
CA LYS A 53 -7.07 -15.08 4.77
C LYS A 53 -7.12 -16.48 5.39
N LYS A 54 -8.33 -17.03 5.60
CA LYS A 54 -8.49 -18.36 6.20
C LYS A 54 -7.90 -19.43 5.30
N LEU A 55 -8.18 -19.40 4.01
CA LEU A 55 -7.67 -20.37 3.03
C LEU A 55 -6.14 -20.30 2.92
N SER A 56 -5.58 -19.10 2.76
CA SER A 56 -4.13 -18.92 2.69
C SER A 56 -3.44 -19.41 3.96
N SER A 57 -4.00 -19.10 5.14
CA SER A 57 -3.45 -19.56 6.43
C SER A 57 -3.48 -21.09 6.55
N ILE A 58 -4.54 -21.76 6.09
CA ILE A 58 -4.62 -23.22 6.10
C ILE A 58 -3.53 -23.82 5.22
N ASN A 59 -3.31 -23.29 4.02
CA ASN A 59 -2.30 -23.80 3.10
C ASN A 59 -0.87 -23.53 3.63
N ILE A 60 -0.62 -22.33 4.16
CA ILE A 60 0.64 -21.98 4.84
C ILE A 60 0.92 -22.94 6.00
N ASN A 61 -0.07 -23.27 6.82
CA ASN A 61 0.12 -24.19 7.94
C ASN A 61 0.36 -25.64 7.50
N LYS A 62 -0.11 -26.03 6.31
CA LYS A 62 0.11 -27.37 5.74
C LYS A 62 1.51 -27.50 5.14
N GLU A 63 1.94 -26.52 4.34
CA GLU A 63 3.22 -26.58 3.62
C GLU A 63 4.39 -26.01 4.43
N GLY A 64 4.10 -25.02 5.27
CA GLY A 64 5.08 -24.22 5.98
C GLY A 64 5.76 -23.19 5.07
N ILE A 65 6.26 -22.10 5.68
CA ILE A 65 7.12 -21.13 4.99
C ILE A 65 8.55 -21.33 5.48
N LYS A 66 9.48 -21.56 4.54
CA LYS A 66 10.91 -21.61 4.81
C LYS A 66 11.55 -20.37 4.22
N SER A 67 12.07 -19.50 5.08
CA SER A 67 12.86 -18.35 4.67
C SER A 67 14.19 -18.34 5.40
N VAL A 68 15.27 -17.99 4.69
CA VAL A 68 16.59 -17.75 5.29
C VAL A 68 16.58 -16.45 6.09
N ARG A 69 15.78 -15.47 5.64
CA ARG A 69 15.67 -14.16 6.26
C ARG A 69 14.24 -13.93 6.78
N PRO A 70 14.05 -13.66 8.09
CA PRO A 70 12.71 -13.49 8.66
C PRO A 70 11.88 -12.38 7.98
N ASN A 71 12.53 -11.33 7.46
CA ASN A 71 11.86 -10.23 6.78
C ASN A 71 11.36 -10.56 5.36
N GLU A 72 11.67 -11.75 4.81
CA GLU A 72 11.19 -12.20 3.49
C GLU A 72 9.97 -13.14 3.60
N VAL A 73 9.55 -13.52 4.81
CA VAL A 73 8.41 -14.44 5.05
C VAL A 73 7.12 -13.95 4.39
N GLY A 74 6.89 -12.63 4.36
CA GLY A 74 5.74 -12.03 3.69
C GLY A 74 5.72 -12.31 2.18
N ASN A 75 6.88 -12.25 1.52
CA ASN A 75 7.00 -12.52 0.09
C ASN A 75 6.72 -13.99 -0.21
N TYR A 76 7.16 -14.90 0.67
CA TYR A 76 6.87 -16.33 0.55
C TYR A 76 5.42 -16.69 0.89
N ALA A 77 4.70 -15.83 1.61
CA ALA A 77 3.27 -15.99 1.85
C ALA A 77 2.43 -15.56 0.63
N GLU A 78 2.97 -14.72 -0.25
CA GLU A 78 2.26 -14.13 -1.39
C GLU A 78 1.60 -15.16 -2.32
N PRO A 79 2.25 -16.28 -2.73
CA PRO A 79 1.63 -17.30 -3.58
C PRO A 79 0.37 -17.91 -2.95
N PHE A 80 0.39 -18.18 -1.65
CA PHE A 80 -0.77 -18.72 -0.93
C PHE A 80 -1.94 -17.75 -0.89
N ILE A 81 -1.66 -16.45 -0.85
CA ILE A 81 -2.68 -15.41 -0.88
C ILE A 81 -3.30 -15.32 -2.28
N ILE A 82 -2.46 -15.33 -3.32
CA ILE A 82 -2.90 -15.31 -4.72
C ILE A 82 -3.81 -16.51 -4.99
N GLU A 83 -3.37 -17.73 -4.69
CA GLU A 83 -4.15 -18.95 -4.89
C GLU A 83 -5.48 -18.92 -4.11
N ALA A 84 -5.48 -18.38 -2.89
CA ALA A 84 -6.69 -18.24 -2.10
C ALA A 84 -7.71 -17.32 -2.79
N PHE A 85 -7.29 -16.17 -3.33
CA PHE A 85 -8.17 -15.28 -4.08
C PHE A 85 -8.64 -15.89 -5.40
N GLU A 86 -7.75 -16.56 -6.14
CA GLU A 86 -8.10 -17.27 -7.37
C GLU A 86 -9.14 -18.37 -7.12
N SER A 87 -9.01 -19.12 -6.02
CA SER A 87 -9.99 -20.14 -5.62
C SER A 87 -11.37 -19.56 -5.26
N LEU A 88 -11.43 -18.29 -4.88
CA LEU A 88 -12.66 -17.55 -4.60
C LEU A 88 -13.25 -16.86 -5.84
N GLY A 89 -12.63 -17.05 -7.01
CA GLY A 89 -13.09 -16.51 -8.29
C GLY A 89 -12.55 -15.11 -8.62
N PHE A 90 -11.58 -14.60 -7.86
CA PHE A 90 -10.94 -13.31 -8.13
C PHE A 90 -9.73 -13.49 -9.04
N SER A 91 -9.34 -12.44 -9.74
CA SER A 91 -8.04 -12.35 -10.40
C SER A 91 -7.06 -11.74 -9.41
N ALA A 92 -6.03 -12.48 -9.00
CA ALA A 92 -4.97 -11.97 -8.14
C ALA A 92 -3.61 -12.15 -8.83
N SER A 93 -2.76 -11.13 -8.79
CA SER A 93 -1.44 -11.23 -9.42
C SER A 93 -0.41 -10.31 -8.79
N ILE A 94 0.85 -10.68 -8.92
CA ILE A 94 1.97 -9.83 -8.55
C ILE A 94 1.94 -8.56 -9.41
N PRO A 95 2.06 -7.36 -8.83
CA PRO A 95 1.99 -6.10 -9.57
C PRO A 95 3.00 -6.01 -10.70
N ILE A 96 2.58 -5.36 -11.77
CA ILE A 96 3.40 -5.10 -12.95
C ILE A 96 4.13 -3.75 -12.76
N THR A 97 5.40 -3.71 -13.14
CA THR A 97 6.20 -2.49 -13.21
C THR A 97 5.76 -1.63 -14.41
N ASN A 98 6.13 -0.35 -14.42
CA ASN A 98 5.84 0.54 -15.55
C ASN A 98 6.46 0.04 -16.87
N GLU A 99 7.49 -0.80 -16.79
CA GLU A 99 8.18 -1.42 -17.93
C GLU A 99 7.55 -2.76 -18.36
N GLY A 100 6.48 -3.21 -17.70
CA GLY A 100 5.75 -4.44 -18.05
C GLY A 100 6.28 -5.72 -17.40
N GLY A 101 7.39 -5.66 -16.65
CA GLY A 101 7.89 -6.81 -15.86
C GLY A 101 7.12 -6.99 -14.55
N LYS A 102 7.06 -8.22 -14.01
CA LYS A 102 6.50 -8.45 -12.67
C LYS A 102 7.50 -8.00 -11.60
N ARG A 103 7.00 -7.45 -10.49
CA ARG A 103 7.83 -7.22 -9.29
C ARG A 103 8.30 -8.56 -8.72
N SER A 104 9.43 -8.56 -8.01
CA SER A 104 9.95 -9.76 -7.33
C SER A 104 9.11 -10.16 -6.12
N ALA A 105 8.42 -9.19 -5.50
CA ALA A 105 7.47 -9.38 -4.41
C ALA A 105 6.59 -8.13 -4.25
N GLY A 106 5.46 -8.27 -3.57
CA GLY A 106 4.63 -7.14 -3.17
C GLY A 106 3.33 -7.55 -2.50
N TYR A 107 2.43 -6.58 -2.35
CA TYR A 107 1.03 -6.90 -2.13
C TYR A 107 0.41 -7.25 -3.49
N PRO A 108 -0.34 -8.35 -3.60
CA PRO A 108 -0.95 -8.73 -4.86
C PRO A 108 -2.03 -7.73 -5.25
N ASP A 109 -2.10 -7.43 -6.55
CA ASP A 109 -3.24 -6.71 -7.13
C ASP A 109 -4.41 -7.69 -7.24
N ILE A 110 -5.57 -7.32 -6.69
CA ILE A 110 -6.77 -8.16 -6.66
C ILE A 110 -7.88 -7.46 -7.43
N CYS A 111 -8.55 -8.19 -8.31
CA CYS A 111 -9.66 -7.69 -9.10
C CYS A 111 -10.81 -8.71 -9.15
N GLN A 112 -12.03 -8.23 -9.00
CA GLN A 112 -13.24 -9.06 -9.09
C GLN A 112 -13.53 -9.54 -10.53
N PHE A 113 -13.02 -8.82 -11.53
CA PHE A 113 -13.10 -9.18 -12.93
C PHE A 113 -11.72 -9.56 -13.46
N LYS A 114 -11.62 -10.59 -14.31
CA LYS A 114 -10.40 -10.85 -15.09
C LYS A 114 -10.11 -9.62 -15.93
N TRP A 115 -8.88 -9.10 -15.85
CA TRP A 115 -8.40 -8.01 -16.69
C TRP A 115 -8.56 -8.38 -18.18
N GLN A 116 -9.65 -7.96 -18.81
CA GLN A 116 -9.62 -7.67 -20.23
C GLN A 116 -8.94 -6.30 -20.34
N ARG A 117 -7.71 -6.28 -20.85
CA ARG A 117 -7.01 -5.04 -21.20
C ARG A 117 -7.94 -4.21 -22.09
N PHE A 118 -8.55 -3.17 -21.54
CA PHE A 118 -9.01 -2.05 -22.35
C PHE A 118 -7.75 -1.32 -22.79
N LEU A 119 -7.24 -1.71 -23.97
CA LEU A 119 -6.33 -0.90 -24.74
C LEU A 119 -7.12 0.35 -25.15
N TYR A 120 -6.82 1.49 -24.52
CA TYR A 120 -7.11 2.82 -25.06
C TYR A 120 -5.87 3.34 -25.76
#